data_AF-A0A6I5C6N1-F1
#
_entry.id   AF-A0A6I5C6N1-F1
#
_cell.length_a   1.000
_cell.length_b   1.000
_cell.length_c   1.000
_cell.angle_alpha   90.00
_cell.angle_beta   90.00
_cell.angle_gamma   90.00
#
_symmetry.space_group_name_H-M   'P 1'
#
loop_
_entity.id
_entity.type
_entity.pdbx_description
1 polymer ?
#
loop_
_entity_poly.entity_id
_entity_poly.type
_entity_poly.pdbx_seq_one_letter_code
_entity_poly.pdbx_strand_id
1 'polypeptide(L)'
;RRRLRALHADLVLLNRHEARALHPGARPPGRGAALDAAELAALAREIEAVVVAKGEVDQITDGTRAWQVPAGHPHLARHGTGDVLAGVAAGLLAQTLPAPDAAALACHLVGTAGAALAA
;
A
#
# COMPACT_ATOMS: atom_id res chain seq x y z
N ARG A 1 0.70 -0.75 -14.83
CA ARG A 1 1.23 -2.12 -14.62
C ARG A 1 2.55 -2.36 -15.35
N ARG A 2 2.60 -2.50 -16.68
CA ARG A 2 3.88 -2.69 -17.43
C ARG A 2 4.98 -1.68 -17.08
N ARG A 3 4.64 -0.39 -16.96
CA ARG A 3 5.59 0.65 -16.53
C ARG A 3 6.10 0.45 -15.10
N LEU A 4 5.24 0.06 -14.16
CA LEU A 4 5.64 -0.20 -12.77
C LEU A 4 6.59 -1.39 -12.68
N ARG A 5 6.27 -2.48 -13.40
CA ARG A 5 7.15 -3.65 -13.50
C ARG A 5 8.52 -3.29 -14.09
N ALA A 6 8.54 -2.46 -15.14
CA ALA A 6 9.79 -2.01 -15.76
C ALA A 6 10.68 -1.13 -14.86
N LEU A 7 10.12 -0.56 -13.79
CA LEU A 7 10.89 0.20 -12.80
C LEU A 7 11.56 -0.70 -11.76
N HIS A 8 11.24 -2.00 -11.72
CA HIS A 8 11.74 -2.94 -10.71
C HIS A 8 11.58 -2.41 -9.28
N ALA A 9 10.43 -1.80 -8.99
CA ALA A 9 10.15 -1.29 -7.66
C ALA A 9 9.99 -2.45 -6.66
N ASP A 10 10.66 -2.38 -5.52
CA ASP A 10 10.50 -3.37 -4.45
C ASP A 10 9.12 -3.26 -3.75
N LEU A 11 8.57 -2.04 -3.72
CA LEU A 11 7.36 -1.68 -2.99
C LEU A 11 6.51 -0.67 -3.77
N VAL A 12 5.20 -0.91 -3.82
CA VAL A 12 4.20 -0.04 -4.45
C VAL A 12 3.10 0.31 -3.45
N LEU A 13 3.01 1.59 -3.09
CA LEU A 13 2.03 2.11 -2.13
C LEU A 13 0.82 2.70 -2.86
N LEU A 14 -0.34 2.07 -2.77
CA LEU A 14 -1.56 2.45 -3.49
C LEU A 14 -2.65 2.83 -2.51
N ASN A 15 -3.47 3.83 -2.83
CA ASN A 15 -4.78 3.96 -2.20
C ASN A 15 -5.79 2.97 -2.84
N ARG A 16 -6.95 2.77 -2.21
CA ARG A 16 -8.00 1.86 -2.73
C ARG A 16 -8.41 2.13 -4.19
N HIS A 17 -8.42 3.39 -4.62
CA HIS A 17 -8.82 3.77 -5.97
C HIS A 17 -7.72 3.45 -6.99
N GLU A 18 -6.47 3.70 -6.64
CA GLU A 18 -5.29 3.35 -7.43
C GLU A 18 -5.15 1.83 -7.58
N ALA A 19 -5.31 1.08 -6.47
CA ALA A 19 -5.30 -0.38 -6.49
C ALA A 19 -6.37 -0.91 -7.44
N ARG A 20 -7.61 -0.42 -7.34
CA ARG A 20 -8.69 -0.84 -8.25
C ARG A 20 -8.41 -0.46 -9.70
N ALA A 21 -7.93 0.76 -9.97
CA ALA A 21 -7.58 1.19 -11.34
C ALA A 21 -6.45 0.34 -11.95
N LEU A 22 -5.57 -0.20 -11.10
CA LEU A 22 -4.50 -1.10 -11.49
C LEU A 22 -4.93 -2.57 -11.55
N HIS A 23 -6.16 -2.98 -11.24
CA HIS A 23 -6.58 -4.37 -11.39
C HIS A 23 -6.94 -4.72 -12.86
N PRO A 24 -6.67 -5.95 -13.34
CA PRO A 24 -7.17 -6.42 -14.64
C PRO A 24 -8.71 -6.37 -14.73
N GLY A 25 -9.26 -5.78 -15.79
CA GLY A 25 -10.73 -5.65 -15.93
C GLY A 25 -11.36 -4.48 -15.16
N ALA A 26 -10.56 -3.57 -14.61
CA ALA A 26 -11.06 -2.34 -14.00
C ALA A 26 -11.84 -1.49 -15.03
N ARG A 27 -13.09 -1.11 -14.68
CA ARG A 27 -13.92 -0.19 -15.46
C ARG A 27 -13.58 1.27 -15.04
N PRO A 28 -13.59 2.26 -15.96
CA PRO A 28 -13.39 3.69 -15.62
C PRO A 28 -14.36 4.20 -14.55
N PRO A 29 -14.08 5.35 -13.89
CA PRO A 29 -14.17 5.52 -12.45
C PRO A 29 -15.63 5.47 -11.96
N GLY A 30 -16.03 4.31 -11.45
CA GLY A 30 -17.16 4.18 -10.53
C GLY A 30 -16.63 4.03 -9.10
N ARG A 31 -17.50 4.23 -8.10
CA ARG A 31 -17.23 3.77 -6.72
C ARG A 31 -17.11 2.24 -6.74
N GLY A 32 -15.93 1.74 -7.11
CA GLY A 32 -15.60 0.33 -7.07
C GLY A 32 -15.31 -0.09 -5.62
N ALA A 33 -15.76 -1.29 -5.26
CA ALA A 33 -15.34 -1.92 -4.01
C ALA A 33 -13.80 -2.04 -3.96
N ALA A 34 -13.24 -2.09 -2.75
CA ALA A 34 -11.85 -2.42 -2.54
C ALA A 34 -11.51 -3.77 -3.20
N LEU A 35 -10.26 -3.95 -3.62
CA LEU A 35 -9.81 -5.25 -4.09
C LEU A 35 -9.92 -6.27 -2.95
N ASP A 36 -10.34 -7.49 -3.27
CA ASP A 36 -10.18 -8.58 -2.32
C ASP A 36 -8.70 -9.03 -2.23
N ALA A 37 -8.41 -9.89 -1.27
CA ALA A 37 -7.04 -10.36 -1.03
C ALA A 37 -6.45 -11.11 -2.24
N ALA A 38 -7.26 -11.84 -3.01
CA ALA A 38 -6.80 -12.61 -4.16
C ALA A 38 -6.52 -11.69 -5.35
N GLU A 39 -7.38 -10.69 -5.58
CA GLU A 39 -7.19 -9.62 -6.56
C GLU A 39 -5.92 -8.82 -6.27
N LEU A 40 -5.67 -8.46 -4.99
CA LEU A 40 -4.48 -7.73 -4.58
C LEU A 40 -3.20 -8.59 -4.71
N ALA A 41 -3.26 -9.86 -4.36
CA ALA A 41 -2.13 -10.79 -4.53
C ALA A 41 -1.82 -11.04 -6.02
N ALA A 42 -2.84 -11.11 -6.88
CA ALA A 42 -2.64 -11.18 -8.33
C ALA A 42 -1.94 -9.92 -8.85
N LEU A 43 -2.33 -8.74 -8.36
CA LEU A 43 -1.69 -7.47 -8.72
C LEU A 43 -0.21 -7.44 -8.31
N ALA A 44 0.13 -7.89 -7.09
CA ALA A 44 1.51 -7.97 -6.63
C ALA A 44 2.37 -8.91 -7.51
N ARG A 45 1.84 -10.08 -7.88
CA ARG A 45 2.52 -11.00 -8.81
C ARG A 45 2.70 -10.41 -10.20
N GLU A 46 1.73 -9.64 -10.71
CA GLU A 46 1.85 -9.01 -12.04
C GLU A 46 2.87 -7.88 -12.05
N ILE A 47 2.97 -7.11 -10.96
CA ILE A 47 3.93 -6.01 -10.84
C ILE A 47 5.33 -6.53 -10.44
N GLU A 48 5.41 -7.71 -9.83
CA GLU A 48 6.63 -8.30 -9.25
C GLU A 48 7.19 -7.45 -8.10
N ALA A 49 6.29 -6.95 -7.25
CA ALA A 49 6.60 -6.07 -6.13
C ALA A 49 5.69 -6.33 -4.94
N VAL A 50 6.11 -5.91 -3.74
CA VAL A 50 5.19 -5.81 -2.60
C VAL A 50 4.19 -4.71 -2.88
N VAL A 51 2.91 -4.98 -2.69
CA VAL A 51 1.83 -4.01 -2.90
C VAL A 51 1.15 -3.72 -1.56
N VAL A 52 0.93 -2.43 -1.30
CA VAL A 52 0.11 -1.93 -0.20
C VAL A 52 -1.15 -1.29 -0.78
N ALA A 53 -2.32 -1.74 -0.34
CA ALA A 53 -3.59 -1.06 -0.55
C ALA A 53 -4.00 -0.36 0.75
N LYS A 54 -3.83 0.97 0.76
CA LYS A 54 -4.08 1.82 1.92
C LYS A 54 -5.57 1.98 2.20
N GLY A 55 -5.95 1.92 3.46
CA GLY A 55 -7.34 1.96 3.91
C GLY A 55 -7.49 2.26 5.41
N GLU A 56 -8.64 1.88 5.98
CA GLU A 56 -8.80 1.82 7.44
C GLU A 56 -7.90 0.72 8.03
N VAL A 57 -7.85 -0.41 7.34
CA VAL A 57 -6.84 -1.45 7.51
C VAL A 57 -6.01 -1.47 6.25
N ASP A 58 -4.71 -1.17 6.36
CA ASP A 58 -3.80 -1.26 5.22
C ASP A 58 -3.54 -2.74 4.92
N GLN A 59 -3.82 -3.15 3.68
CA GLN A 59 -3.56 -4.50 3.21
C GLN A 59 -2.24 -4.55 2.46
N ILE A 60 -1.39 -5.52 2.79
CA ILE A 60 -0.05 -5.66 2.23
C ILE A 60 0.08 -7.08 1.68
N THR A 61 0.69 -7.25 0.51
CA THR A 61 0.96 -8.59 -0.03
C THR A 61 2.17 -8.59 -0.96
N ASP A 62 2.93 -9.68 -0.94
CA ASP A 62 4.00 -9.99 -1.90
C ASP A 62 3.49 -10.89 -3.04
N GLY A 63 2.19 -11.18 -3.06
CA GLY A 63 1.56 -12.08 -4.02
C GLY A 63 1.46 -13.54 -3.56
N THR A 64 2.10 -13.90 -2.45
CA THR A 64 2.04 -15.23 -1.82
C THR A 64 1.51 -15.19 -0.39
N ARG A 65 1.88 -14.16 0.36
CA ARG A 65 1.47 -13.90 1.74
C ARG A 65 0.78 -12.55 1.81
N ALA A 66 -0.04 -12.38 2.84
CA ALA A 66 -0.74 -11.13 3.11
C ALA A 66 -0.56 -10.72 4.56
N TRP A 67 -0.48 -9.41 4.78
CA TRP A 67 -0.42 -8.77 6.08
C TRP A 67 -1.48 -7.68 6.16
N GLN A 68 -1.89 -7.36 7.38
CA GLN A 68 -2.88 -6.33 7.66
C GLN A 68 -2.36 -5.43 8.77
N VAL A 69 -2.43 -4.12 8.56
CA VAL A 69 -2.04 -3.12 9.56
C VAL A 69 -3.27 -2.27 9.91
N PRO A 70 -3.93 -2.54 11.05
CA PRO A 70 -5.12 -1.81 11.48
C PRO A 70 -4.73 -0.51 12.20
N ALA A 71 -3.98 0.36 11.53
CA ALA A 71 -3.52 1.64 12.07
C ALA A 71 -3.98 2.84 11.22
N GLY A 72 -4.79 2.61 10.18
CA GLY A 72 -5.34 3.68 9.34
C GLY A 72 -6.39 4.50 10.11
N HIS A 73 -6.40 5.81 9.90
CA HIS A 73 -7.40 6.70 10.49
C HIS A 73 -7.94 7.69 9.45
N PRO A 74 -9.24 8.05 9.46
CA PRO A 74 -9.80 9.09 8.60
C PRO A 74 -9.02 10.42 8.59
N HIS A 75 -8.34 10.79 9.67
CA HIS A 75 -7.55 12.03 9.74
C HIS A 75 -6.24 11.95 8.97
N LEU A 76 -5.78 10.73 8.63
CA LEU A 76 -4.66 10.49 7.74
C LEU A 76 -5.04 10.57 6.26
N ALA A 77 -6.33 10.68 5.92
CA ALA A 77 -6.79 10.92 4.54
C ALA A 77 -6.65 12.42 4.15
N ARG A 78 -5.50 13.04 4.46
CA ARG A 78 -5.15 14.41 4.09
C ARG A 78 -4.08 14.38 2.99
N HIS A 79 -4.01 15.44 2.19
CA HIS A 79 -2.90 15.59 1.23
C HIS A 79 -1.56 15.55 1.97
N GLY A 80 -0.59 14.83 1.42
CA GLY A 80 0.79 14.74 1.93
C GLY A 80 1.09 13.58 2.88
N THR A 81 0.09 12.95 3.52
CA THR A 81 0.35 11.79 4.41
C THR A 81 0.88 10.58 3.66
N GLY A 82 0.46 10.41 2.40
CA GLY A 82 1.00 9.41 1.49
C GLY A 82 2.49 9.62 1.18
N ASP A 83 2.94 10.87 1.09
CA ASP A 83 4.35 11.20 0.84
C ASP A 83 5.20 10.92 2.08
N VAL A 84 4.67 11.21 3.28
CA VAL A 84 5.32 10.83 4.55
C VAL A 84 5.46 9.31 4.63
N LEU A 85 4.40 8.55 4.35
CA LEU A 85 4.46 7.10 4.32
C LEU A 85 5.48 6.57 3.32
N ALA A 86 5.52 7.15 2.12
CA ALA A 86 6.51 6.77 1.10
C ALA A 86 7.94 7.04 1.56
N GLY A 87 8.19 8.20 2.18
CA GLY A 87 9.50 8.55 2.73
C GLY A 87 9.95 7.61 3.85
N VAL A 88 9.06 7.29 4.79
CA VAL A 88 9.35 6.33 5.87
C VAL A 88 9.65 4.94 5.30
N ALA A 89 8.81 4.45 4.37
CA ALA A 89 9.03 3.15 3.75
C ALA A 89 10.35 3.09 2.97
N ALA A 90 10.69 4.14 2.20
CA ALA A 90 11.95 4.24 1.49
C ALA A 90 13.16 4.25 2.46
N GLY A 91 13.06 4.96 3.58
CA GLY A 91 14.09 4.97 4.61
C GLY A 91 14.30 3.61 5.27
N LEU A 92 13.24 2.82 5.46
CA LEU A 92 13.33 1.45 5.98
C LEU A 92 13.95 0.50 4.95
N LEU A 93 13.56 0.61 3.68
CA LEU A 93 14.20 -0.15 2.58
C LEU A 93 15.69 0.18 2.46
N ALA A 94 16.07 1.45 2.57
CA ALA A 94 17.47 1.87 2.56
C ALA A 94 18.29 1.30 3.74
N GLN A 95 17.62 0.94 4.84
CA GLN A 95 18.22 0.22 5.97
C GLN A 95 18.23 -1.30 5.78
N THR A 96 17.97 -1.79 4.57
CA THR A 96 17.98 -3.22 4.18
C THR A 96 16.86 -4.06 4.79
N LEU A 97 15.77 -3.44 5.28
CA LEU A 97 14.59 -4.20 5.68
C LEU A 97 13.95 -4.86 4.45
N PRO A 98 13.47 -6.12 4.56
CA PRO A 98 12.65 -6.74 3.54
C PRO A 98 11.43 -5.88 3.22
N ALA A 99 11.04 -5.80 1.95
CA ALA A 99 9.95 -4.93 1.50
C ALA A 99 8.60 -5.14 2.23
N PRO A 100 8.17 -6.38 2.55
CA PRO A 100 6.95 -6.59 3.34
C PRO A 100 7.05 -5.99 4.75
N ASP A 101 8.21 -6.15 5.39
CA ASP A 101 8.46 -5.66 6.76
C ASP A 101 8.56 -4.14 6.78
N ALA A 102 9.28 -3.56 5.81
CA ALA A 102 9.38 -2.12 5.62
C ALA A 102 7.99 -1.50 5.39
N ALA A 103 7.16 -2.12 4.55
CA ALA A 103 5.79 -1.67 4.30
C ALA A 103 4.92 -1.73 5.57
N ALA A 104 4.95 -2.85 6.29
CA ALA A 104 4.14 -3.04 7.50
C ALA A 104 4.55 -2.06 8.60
N LEU A 105 5.85 -1.92 8.84
CA LEU A 105 6.38 -0.99 9.84
C LEU A 105 6.10 0.46 9.47
N ALA A 106 6.25 0.85 8.20
CA ALA A 106 5.92 2.21 7.77
C ALA A 106 4.43 2.54 7.99
N CYS A 107 3.52 1.62 7.60
CA CYS A 107 2.08 1.81 7.82
C CYS A 107 1.75 1.91 9.31
N HIS A 108 2.39 1.09 10.14
CA HIS A 108 2.18 1.12 11.58
C HIS A 108 2.67 2.44 12.21
N LEU A 109 3.89 2.87 11.89
CA LEU A 109 4.49 4.09 12.45
C LEU A 109 3.69 5.35 12.06
N VAL A 110 3.37 5.49 10.77
CA VAL A 110 2.61 6.65 10.28
C VAL A 110 1.16 6.62 10.77
N GLY A 111 0.56 5.42 10.80
CA GLY A 111 -0.78 5.19 11.33
C GLY A 111 -0.92 5.62 12.80
N THR A 112 -0.05 5.09 13.65
CA THR A 112 -0.05 5.38 15.10
C THR A 112 0.33 6.83 15.42
N ALA A 113 1.29 7.42 14.70
CA ALA A 113 1.60 8.84 14.84
C ALA A 113 0.41 9.73 14.47
N GLY A 114 -0.33 9.37 13.41
CA GLY A 114 -1.57 10.04 13.03
C GLY A 114 -2.65 9.95 14.10
N ALA A 115 -2.82 8.77 14.71
CA ALA A 115 -3.77 8.57 15.79
C ALA A 115 -3.42 9.42 17.03
N ALA A 116 -2.14 9.47 17.41
CA ALA A 116 -1.68 10.27 18.55
C ALA A 116 -1.92 11.78 18.40
N LEU A 117 -1.86 12.30 17.17
CA LEU A 117 -2.13 13.72 16.87
C LEU A 117 -3.62 14.06 16.70
N ALA A 118 -4.48 13.04 16.64
CA ALA A 118 -5.93 13.19 16.52
C ALA A 118 -6.65 13.14 17.88
N ALA A 119 -5.98 12.65 18.92
CA ALA A 119 -6.44 12.65 20.31
C ALA A 119 -6.24 14.02 20.97
#